data_AF-A0A4R6M8K8-F1
#
_entry.id   AF-A0A4R6M8K8-F1
#
_cell.length_a   1.000
_cell.length_b   1.000
_cell.length_c   1.000
_cell.angle_alpha   90.00
_cell.angle_beta   90.00
_cell.angle_gamma   90.00
#
_symmetry.space_group_name_H-M   'P 1'
#
loop_
_entity.id
_entity.type
_entity.pdbx_description
1 polymer ?
#
loop_
_entity_poly.entity_id
_entity_poly.type
_entity_poly.pdbx_seq_one_letter_code
_entity_poly.pdbx_strand_id
1 'polypeptide(L)'
;MNEKANSRVILKLALPLTIITFILFTKWWIADVVDGTDGVMYGFPLIYKSPAFYTSMAEQYFIMEFLIDFIVYFIVVFAILFLTNKFISKIKLKRRLLIVIYIIATILFSLEIVIATVFETSFSIKRDFDIVVKQTGAKFYFSNKERKEFDKFHQ
;
A
#
# COMPACT_ATOMS: atom_id res chain seq x y z
N MET A 1 33.74 -4.16 14.81
CA MET A 1 32.53 -5.02 14.92
C MET A 1 31.68 -4.80 13.67
N ASN A 2 31.37 -5.87 12.93
CA ASN A 2 31.14 -5.87 11.47
C ASN A 2 29.84 -5.17 11.01
N GLU A 3 29.93 -4.05 10.29
CA GLU A 3 28.79 -3.31 9.71
C GLU A 3 27.88 -4.20 8.84
N LYS A 4 28.49 -5.13 8.09
CA LYS A 4 27.79 -6.10 7.21
C LYS A 4 26.78 -6.99 7.94
N ALA A 5 27.00 -7.29 9.22
CA ALA A 5 26.07 -8.12 10.00
C ALA A 5 24.77 -7.37 10.35
N ASN A 6 24.84 -6.04 10.46
CA ASN A 6 23.72 -5.21 10.88
C ASN A 6 22.75 -4.94 9.72
N SER A 7 23.27 -4.74 8.50
CA SER A 7 22.45 -4.54 7.29
C SER A 7 21.58 -5.75 6.97
N ARG A 8 22.03 -6.98 7.26
CA ARG A 8 21.23 -8.20 7.10
C ARG A 8 20.00 -8.24 8.02
N VAL A 9 20.12 -7.72 9.25
CA VAL A 9 18.99 -7.65 10.19
C VAL A 9 17.97 -6.62 9.73
N ILE A 10 18.45 -5.47 9.27
CA ILE A 10 17.61 -4.41 8.71
C ILE A 10 16.80 -4.94 7.51
N LEU A 11 17.46 -5.59 6.55
CA LEU A 11 16.76 -6.15 5.38
C LEU A 11 15.71 -7.20 5.75
N LYS A 12 16.01 -8.09 6.69
CA LYS A 12 15.06 -9.10 7.19
C LYS A 12 13.84 -8.50 7.88
N LEU A 13 13.99 -7.31 8.46
CA LEU A 13 12.90 -6.60 9.12
C LEU A 13 12.14 -5.67 8.15
N ALA A 14 12.84 -5.10 7.18
CA ALA A 14 12.28 -4.16 6.22
C ALA A 14 11.15 -4.78 5.40
N LEU A 15 11.33 -6.00 4.88
CA LEU A 15 10.34 -6.65 4.03
C LEU A 15 8.97 -6.85 4.73
N PRO A 16 8.88 -7.55 5.88
CA PRO A 16 7.57 -7.76 6.51
C PRO A 16 6.96 -6.44 7.02
N LEU A 17 7.77 -5.48 7.47
CA LEU A 17 7.25 -4.14 7.84
C LEU A 17 6.73 -3.37 6.62
N THR A 18 7.35 -3.53 5.45
CA THR A 18 6.87 -2.96 4.18
C THR A 18 5.49 -3.51 3.86
N ILE A 19 5.31 -4.83 3.92
CA ILE A 19 4.00 -5.47 3.70
C ILE A 19 2.94 -4.91 4.66
N ILE A 20 3.25 -4.86 5.96
CA ILE A 20 2.32 -4.34 6.97
C ILE A 20 1.96 -2.88 6.70
N THR A 21 2.96 -2.04 6.42
CA THR A 21 2.74 -0.60 6.20
C THR A 21 2.01 -0.33 4.89
N PHE A 22 2.34 -1.04 3.82
CA PHE A 22 1.68 -0.92 2.51
C PHE A 22 0.19 -1.27 2.57
N ILE A 23 -0.17 -2.30 3.34
CA ILE A 23 -1.57 -2.72 3.51
C ILE A 23 -2.34 -1.75 4.42
N LEU A 24 -1.74 -1.36 5.54
CA LEU A 24 -2.44 -0.56 6.55
C LEU A 24 -2.53 0.93 6.22
N PHE A 25 -1.56 1.45 5.46
CA PHE A 25 -1.45 2.86 5.10
C PHE A 25 -1.36 3.00 3.60
N THR A 26 -2.30 3.72 3.03
CA THR A 26 -2.27 4.11 1.62
C THR A 26 -2.78 5.53 1.48
N LYS A 27 -2.68 6.11 0.29
CA LYS A 27 -3.33 7.38 -0.04
C LYS A 27 -4.58 7.06 -0.84
N TRP A 28 -5.68 7.74 -0.51
CA TRP A 28 -6.90 7.73 -1.32
C TRP A 28 -6.93 8.97 -2.21
N TRP A 29 -7.54 8.80 -3.38
CA TRP A 29 -7.68 9.81 -4.42
C TRP A 29 -9.14 9.82 -4.86
N ILE A 30 -9.84 10.94 -4.67
CA ILE A 30 -11.13 11.18 -5.31
C ILE A 30 -10.81 11.82 -6.65
N ALA A 31 -11.18 11.14 -7.74
CA ALA A 31 -10.84 11.58 -9.08
C ALA A 31 -11.99 11.27 -10.06
N ASP A 32 -12.16 12.19 -11.01
CA ASP A 32 -13.04 12.01 -12.15
C ASP A 32 -12.28 11.31 -13.26
N VAL A 33 -12.86 10.27 -13.86
CA VAL A 33 -12.33 9.68 -15.08
C VAL A 33 -12.85 10.47 -16.27
N VAL A 34 -11.96 10.90 -17.17
CA VAL A 34 -12.34 11.79 -18.29
C VAL A 34 -13.47 11.19 -19.14
N ASP A 35 -13.44 9.87 -19.36
CA ASP A 35 -14.44 9.12 -20.13
C ASP A 35 -15.21 8.11 -19.27
N GLY A 36 -15.35 8.35 -17.97
CA GLY A 36 -15.96 7.39 -17.05
C GLY A 36 -16.60 8.02 -15.82
N THR A 37 -17.05 7.17 -14.91
CA THR A 37 -17.57 7.60 -13.61
C THR A 37 -16.42 8.00 -12.70
N ASP A 38 -16.66 8.95 -11.80
CA ASP A 38 -15.73 9.27 -10.75
C ASP A 38 -15.66 8.16 -9.69
N GLY A 39 -14.62 8.20 -8.86
CA GLY A 39 -14.44 7.18 -7.85
C GLY A 39 -13.30 7.45 -6.89
N VAL A 40 -13.26 6.61 -5.85
CA VAL A 40 -12.17 6.61 -4.88
C VAL A 40 -11.13 5.57 -5.32
N MET A 41 -9.96 6.05 -5.70
CA MET A 41 -8.80 5.26 -6.09
C MET A 41 -7.76 5.24 -4.98
N TYR A 42 -6.85 4.27 -5.00
CA TYR A 42 -5.86 4.04 -3.93
C TYR A 42 -4.45 3.82 -4.48
N GLY A 43 -3.48 4.29 -3.69
CA GLY A 43 -2.05 4.06 -3.91
C GLY A 43 -1.19 5.27 -3.55
N PHE A 44 0.10 5.04 -3.32
CA PHE A 44 1.07 6.09 -3.08
C PHE A 44 2.49 5.64 -3.48
N PRO A 45 3.21 6.42 -4.30
CA PRO A 45 2.83 7.71 -4.86
C PRO A 45 1.87 7.65 -6.06
N LEU A 46 1.70 6.50 -6.69
CA LEU A 46 0.85 6.31 -7.86
C LEU A 46 -0.49 5.69 -7.48
N ILE A 47 -1.44 5.64 -8.41
CA ILE A 47 -2.69 4.93 -8.20
C ILE A 47 -2.48 3.51 -8.72
N TYR A 48 -2.41 2.54 -7.81
CA TYR A 48 -2.31 1.12 -8.18
C TYR A 48 -3.65 0.40 -8.16
N LYS A 49 -4.69 1.01 -7.58
CA LYS A 49 -6.00 0.40 -7.41
C LYS A 49 -7.13 1.39 -7.66
N SER A 50 -8.11 1.00 -8.47
CA SER A 50 -9.33 1.79 -8.73
C SER A 50 -10.58 0.89 -8.71
N PRO A 51 -11.78 1.47 -8.61
CA PRO A 51 -12.99 0.76 -8.99
C PRO A 51 -12.91 0.34 -10.47
N ALA A 52 -13.48 -0.81 -10.80
CA ALA A 52 -13.72 -1.19 -12.19
C ALA A 52 -15.00 -0.51 -12.69
N PHE A 53 -14.94 0.17 -13.84
CA PHE A 53 -16.05 0.97 -14.34
C PHE A 53 -17.14 0.17 -15.06
N TYR A 54 -16.85 -1.09 -15.42
CA TYR A 54 -17.75 -1.95 -16.19
C TYR A 54 -18.46 -3.01 -15.35
N THR A 55 -18.03 -3.25 -14.12
CA THR A 55 -18.53 -4.32 -13.24
C THR A 55 -18.72 -3.80 -11.81
N SER A 56 -19.95 -3.94 -11.30
CA SER A 56 -20.29 -3.53 -9.93
C SER A 56 -19.44 -4.27 -8.89
N MET A 57 -18.90 -3.54 -7.91
CA MET A 57 -18.03 -4.05 -6.83
C MET A 57 -16.68 -4.64 -7.24
N ALA A 58 -16.33 -4.64 -8.53
CA ALA A 58 -15.01 -5.07 -8.96
C ALA A 58 -13.96 -3.96 -8.77
N GLU A 59 -12.73 -4.36 -8.47
CA GLU A 59 -11.57 -3.47 -8.44
C GLU A 59 -10.67 -3.75 -9.65
N GLN A 60 -9.97 -2.73 -10.13
CA GLN A 60 -8.93 -2.84 -11.13
C GLN A 60 -7.57 -2.54 -10.50
N TYR A 61 -6.61 -3.42 -10.72
CA TYR A 61 -5.25 -3.31 -10.21
C TYR A 61 -4.27 -3.01 -11.34
N PHE A 62 -3.37 -2.04 -11.12
CA PHE A 62 -2.33 -1.65 -12.06
C PHE A 62 -0.97 -2.15 -11.56
N ILE A 63 -0.41 -3.13 -12.27
CA ILE A 63 0.76 -3.90 -11.80
C ILE A 63 2.01 -3.03 -11.69
N MET A 64 2.28 -2.16 -12.68
CA MET A 64 3.48 -1.31 -12.66
C MET A 64 3.43 -0.29 -11.52
N GLU A 65 2.29 0.37 -11.34
CA GLU A 65 2.05 1.32 -10.27
C GLU A 65 2.13 0.64 -8.90
N PHE A 66 1.57 -0.57 -8.76
CA PHE A 66 1.70 -1.37 -7.54
C PHE A 66 3.17 -1.66 -7.20
N LEU A 67 3.97 -2.07 -8.19
CA LEU A 67 5.39 -2.37 -7.98
C LEU A 67 6.18 -1.12 -7.59
N ILE A 68 5.93 0.01 -8.25
CA ILE A 68 6.56 1.29 -7.94
C ILE A 68 6.20 1.71 -6.51
N ASP A 69 4.93 1.68 -6.16
CA ASP A 69 4.44 2.02 -4.82
C ASP A 69 5.08 1.11 -3.77
N PHE A 70 5.08 -0.21 -3.99
CA PHE A 70 5.69 -1.16 -3.07
C PHE A 70 7.20 -0.90 -2.88
N ILE A 71 7.92 -0.57 -3.96
CA ILE A 71 9.34 -0.20 -3.89
C ILE A 71 9.53 1.08 -3.08
N VAL A 72 8.67 2.09 -3.26
CA VAL A 72 8.73 3.33 -2.49
C VAL A 72 8.53 3.06 -1.00
N TYR A 73 7.52 2.26 -0.64
CA TYR A 73 7.31 1.84 0.75
C TYR A 73 8.51 1.09 1.30
N PHE A 74 9.10 0.18 0.52
CA PHE A 74 10.30 -0.56 0.92
C PHE A 74 11.48 0.38 1.19
N ILE A 75 11.72 1.34 0.30
CA ILE A 75 12.80 2.33 0.46
C ILE A 75 12.57 3.17 1.71
N VAL A 76 11.35 3.66 1.94
CA VAL A 76 11.02 4.47 3.13
C VAL A 76 11.21 3.66 4.41
N VAL A 77 10.67 2.46 4.50
CA VAL A 77 10.81 1.58 5.67
C VAL A 77 12.28 1.22 5.89
N PHE A 78 13.00 0.84 4.84
CA PHE A 78 14.42 0.54 4.91
C PHE A 78 15.22 1.74 5.41
N ALA A 79 14.96 2.95 4.88
CA ALA A 79 15.63 4.17 5.29
C ALA A 79 15.36 4.48 6.78
N ILE A 80 14.11 4.37 7.24
CA ILE A 80 13.77 4.58 8.66
C ILE A 80 14.53 3.59 9.55
N LEU A 81 14.54 2.30 9.21
CA LEU A 81 15.26 1.28 9.96
C LEU A 81 16.77 1.52 9.96
N PHE A 82 17.33 1.89 8.81
CA PHE A 82 18.76 2.19 8.66
C PHE A 82 19.16 3.40 9.49
N LEU A 83 18.42 4.51 9.40
CA LEU A 83 18.67 5.73 10.17
C LEU A 83 18.51 5.46 11.67
N THR A 84 17.47 4.73 12.09
CA THR A 84 17.27 4.35 13.49
C THR A 84 18.45 3.54 14.01
N ASN A 85 18.89 2.55 13.24
CA ASN A 85 20.03 1.72 13.61
C ASN A 85 21.36 2.48 13.64
N LYS A 86 21.51 3.52 12.81
CA LYS A 86 22.73 4.33 12.71
C LYS A 86 22.80 5.42 13.80
N PHE A 87 21.69 6.12 14.04
CA PHE A 87 21.68 7.35 14.84
C PHE A 87 21.01 7.22 16.20
N ILE A 88 20.05 6.31 16.37
CA ILE A 88 19.25 6.20 17.61
C ILE A 88 19.76 5.04 18.47
N SER A 89 19.65 3.82 17.97
CA SER A 89 20.09 2.63 18.71
C SER A 89 20.25 1.43 17.79
N LYS A 90 21.29 0.63 18.04
CA LYS A 90 21.54 -0.59 17.26
C LYS A 90 20.36 -1.56 17.42
N ILE A 91 19.74 -1.91 16.30
CA ILE A 91 18.58 -2.80 16.30
C ILE A 91 19.04 -4.22 16.65
N LYS A 92 18.69 -4.67 17.86
CA LYS A 92 18.91 -6.05 18.32
C LYS A 92 17.59 -6.81 18.26
N LEU A 93 17.40 -7.58 17.20
CA LEU A 93 16.14 -8.28 16.98
C LEU A 93 16.17 -9.69 17.60
N LYS A 94 15.25 -9.96 18.53
CA LYS A 94 15.03 -11.31 19.06
C LYS A 94 14.30 -12.16 18.01
N ARG A 95 14.70 -13.42 17.85
CA ARG A 95 14.08 -14.36 16.89
C ARG A 95 12.55 -14.46 17.06
N ARG A 96 12.05 -14.48 18.30
CA ARG A 96 10.60 -14.53 18.60
C ARG A 96 9.85 -13.33 18.04
N LEU A 97 10.40 -12.12 18.20
CA LEU A 97 9.79 -10.90 17.69
C LEU A 97 9.72 -10.90 16.16
N LEU A 98 10.81 -11.35 15.50
CA LEU A 98 10.81 -11.45 14.04
C LEU A 98 9.73 -12.42 13.54
N ILE A 99 9.57 -13.58 14.19
CA ILE A 99 8.53 -14.55 13.85
C ILE A 99 7.14 -13.93 13.97
N VAL A 100 6.85 -13.21 15.06
CA VAL A 100 5.55 -12.53 15.24
C VAL A 100 5.30 -11.51 14.12
N ILE A 101 6.30 -10.71 13.76
CA ILE A 101 6.18 -9.71 12.68
C ILE A 101 5.89 -10.39 11.33
N TYR A 102 6.55 -11.50 11.03
CA TYR A 102 6.27 -12.28 9.83
C TYR A 102 4.87 -12.89 9.84
N ILE A 103 4.40 -13.43 10.97
CA ILE A 103 3.04 -13.97 11.09
C ILE A 103 2.01 -12.89 10.78
N ILE A 104 2.16 -11.69 11.35
CA ILE A 104 1.26 -10.56 11.09
C ILE A 104 1.29 -10.18 9.61
N ALA A 105 2.49 -10.02 9.03
CA ALA A 105 2.65 -9.68 7.62
C ALA A 105 2.00 -10.72 6.70
N THR A 106 2.21 -12.01 6.96
CA THR A 106 1.61 -13.11 6.19
C THR A 106 0.09 -13.12 6.31
N ILE A 107 -0.47 -12.93 7.51
CA ILE A 107 -1.93 -12.90 7.70
C ILE A 107 -2.55 -11.75 6.90
N LEU A 108 -1.98 -10.54 7.01
CA LEU A 108 -2.48 -9.37 6.27
C LEU A 108 -2.37 -9.57 4.76
N PHE A 109 -1.23 -10.07 4.28
CA PHE A 109 -1.01 -10.31 2.86
C PHE A 109 -1.97 -11.37 2.29
N SER A 110 -2.19 -12.47 3.02
CA SER A 110 -3.16 -13.50 2.63
C SER A 110 -4.58 -12.94 2.55
N LEU A 111 -4.97 -12.06 3.48
CA LEU A 111 -6.30 -11.42 3.45
C LEU A 111 -6.48 -10.56 2.19
N GLU A 112 -5.48 -9.75 1.84
CA GLU A 112 -5.49 -8.93 0.62
C GLU A 112 -5.55 -9.79 -0.64
N ILE A 113 -4.83 -10.92 -0.71
CA ILE A 113 -4.93 -11.86 -1.83
C ILE A 113 -6.34 -12.43 -1.95
N VAL A 114 -6.95 -12.84 -0.83
CA VAL A 114 -8.32 -13.37 -0.84
C VAL A 114 -9.30 -12.32 -1.36
N ILE A 115 -9.21 -11.07 -0.87
CA ILE A 115 -10.05 -9.97 -1.35
C ILE A 115 -9.82 -9.76 -2.86
N ALA A 116 -8.58 -9.66 -3.30
CA ALA A 116 -8.26 -9.45 -4.71
C ALA A 116 -8.74 -10.59 -5.62
N THR A 117 -8.80 -11.83 -5.14
CA THR A 117 -9.18 -13.00 -5.96
C THR A 117 -10.67 -13.34 -5.93
N VAL A 118 -11.38 -12.97 -4.86
CA VAL A 118 -12.80 -13.30 -4.69
C VAL A 118 -13.73 -12.33 -5.42
N PHE A 119 -13.40 -11.05 -5.41
CA PHE A 119 -14.12 -10.08 -6.23
C PHE A 119 -13.60 -10.18 -7.67
N GLU A 120 -14.45 -9.99 -8.68
CA GLU A 120 -14.11 -10.10 -10.11
C GLU A 120 -13.10 -9.01 -10.55
N THR A 121 -11.91 -9.03 -9.97
CA THR A 121 -10.91 -8.00 -10.16
C THR A 121 -10.27 -8.15 -11.52
N SER A 122 -9.99 -7.00 -12.12
CA SER A 122 -9.23 -6.92 -13.36
C SER A 122 -7.80 -6.50 -13.07
N PHE A 123 -6.86 -7.07 -13.83
CA PHE A 123 -5.45 -6.71 -13.74
C PHE A 123 -5.01 -6.10 -15.06
N SER A 124 -4.39 -4.93 -14.98
CA SER A 124 -3.80 -4.24 -16.12
C SER A 124 -2.33 -3.96 -15.84
N ILE A 125 -1.51 -3.91 -16.89
CA ILE A 125 -0.08 -3.64 -16.75
C ILE A 125 0.15 -2.22 -16.21
N LYS A 126 -0.64 -1.27 -16.70
CA LYS A 126 -0.58 0.15 -16.38
C LYS A 126 -1.99 0.74 -16.50
N ARG A 127 -2.27 1.85 -15.81
CA ARG A 127 -3.50 2.63 -16.03
C ARG A 127 -3.51 3.24 -17.44
N ASP A 128 -4.64 3.07 -18.13
CA ASP A 128 -4.86 3.42 -19.55
C ASP A 128 -5.90 4.54 -19.77
N PHE A 129 -6.52 5.05 -18.72
CA PHE A 129 -7.47 6.16 -18.76
C PHE A 129 -6.92 7.39 -18.04
N ASP A 130 -7.33 8.59 -18.45
CA ASP A 130 -6.97 9.84 -17.78
C ASP A 130 -7.91 10.19 -16.63
N ILE A 131 -7.37 10.93 -15.65
CA ILE A 131 -8.11 11.34 -14.46
C ILE A 131 -7.90 12.81 -14.14
N VAL A 132 -8.92 13.42 -13.53
CA VAL A 132 -8.85 14.73 -12.92
C VAL A 132 -8.99 14.56 -11.41
N VAL A 133 -7.90 14.80 -10.67
CA VAL A 133 -7.89 14.64 -9.21
C VAL A 133 -8.64 15.81 -8.56
N LYS A 134 -9.73 15.49 -7.84
CA LYS A 134 -10.51 16.46 -7.05
C LYS A 134 -9.95 16.65 -5.66
N GLN A 135 -9.68 15.55 -4.96
CA GLN A 135 -9.22 15.58 -3.56
C GLN A 135 -8.37 14.35 -3.26
N THR A 136 -7.46 14.49 -2.29
CA THR A 136 -6.68 13.35 -1.81
C THR A 136 -6.53 13.39 -0.31
N GLY A 137 -6.22 12.23 0.28
CA GLY A 137 -5.91 12.15 1.70
C GLY A 137 -5.28 10.83 2.08
N ALA A 138 -4.84 10.74 3.33
CA ALA A 138 -4.31 9.49 3.87
C ALA A 138 -5.47 8.55 4.25
N LYS A 139 -5.35 7.29 3.83
CA LYS A 139 -6.20 6.18 4.29
C LYS A 139 -5.44 5.37 5.33
N PHE A 140 -6.07 5.19 6.47
CA PHE A 140 -5.76 4.10 7.39
C PHE A 140 -6.84 3.04 7.24
N TYR A 141 -6.48 1.76 7.25
CA TYR A 141 -7.39 0.65 6.94
C TYR A 141 -8.75 0.71 7.69
N PHE A 142 -8.76 1.19 8.94
CA PHE A 142 -9.97 1.29 9.77
C PHE A 142 -10.72 2.63 9.66
N SER A 143 -10.34 3.50 8.73
CA SER A 143 -10.96 4.81 8.53
C SER A 143 -11.91 4.79 7.32
N ASN A 144 -13.06 5.43 7.46
CA ASN A 144 -14.05 5.64 6.39
C ASN A 144 -14.10 7.11 5.94
N LYS A 145 -12.99 7.84 6.08
CA LYS A 145 -12.95 9.29 5.78
C LYS A 145 -13.15 9.55 4.30
N GLU A 146 -12.51 8.76 3.45
CA GLU A 146 -12.60 8.84 1.99
C GLU A 146 -14.04 8.71 1.51
N ARG A 147 -14.83 7.82 2.12
CA ARG A 147 -16.24 7.62 1.74
C ARG A 147 -17.08 8.84 2.12
N LYS A 148 -16.88 9.39 3.32
CA LYS A 148 -17.56 10.62 3.74
C LYS A 148 -17.23 11.82 2.86
N GLU A 149 -15.98 11.95 2.42
CA GLU A 149 -15.58 13.02 1.51
C GLU A 149 -16.15 12.80 0.10
N PHE A 150 -16.16 11.56 -0.39
CA PHE A 150 -16.77 11.21 -1.68
C PHE A 150 -18.28 11.50 -1.71
N ASP A 151 -19.00 11.12 -0.66
CA ASP A 151 -20.45 11.33 -0.56
C ASP A 151 -20.81 12.83 -0.58
N LYS A 152 -19.94 13.71 -0.03
CA LYS A 152 -20.16 15.17 -0.05
C LYS A 152 -20.11 15.77 -1.46
N PHE A 153 -19.41 15.14 -2.41
CA PHE A 153 -19.39 15.61 -3.80
C PHE A 153 -20.65 15.21 -4.58
N HIS A 154 -21.49 14.33 -4.00
CA HIS A 154 -22.66 13.73 -4.65
C HIS A 154 -23.99 14.05 -3.93
N GLN A 155 -23.94 14.93 -2.93
CA GLN A 155 -25.11 15.51 -2.26
C GLN A 155 -25.43 16.87 -2.87
#